data_AF-L8LQN6-F1
#
_entry.id   AF-L8LQN6-F1
#
_cell.length_a   1.000
_cell.length_b   1.000
_cell.length_c   1.000
_cell.angle_alpha   90.00
_cell.angle_beta   90.00
_cell.angle_gamma   90.00
#
_symmetry.space_group_name_H-M   'P 1'
#
loop_
_entity.id
_entity.type
_entity.pdbx_description
1 polymer ?
#
loop_
_entity_poly.entity_id
_entity_poly.type
_entity_poly.pdbx_seq_one_letter_code
_entity_poly.pdbx_strand_id
1 'polypeptide(L)'
;MGLRPQSSCYIKKQYQVAMHAWFLDQVSRVSSSLSQILHDEQQEKAFTIANLKGELRQEENRVNLLSGHTYYLKVTALSQPVALFLHDWIKNLPELINLYGSSLKIIDCQVSLKPNTYSQLWQKNQDNCKTVKLSFVTPTSFRRKGHHFPLPVPVSLFHSYLRRWNCFCDRAFEQDPFLDWIEESVIILRHQLISEKIQVAKSGSVTGFLGAIELNLDKSALKNLEYTQLFYTLSDLAPYCGTGHKTPFGLGETVSGWFLPEMSPFITPNQSITERITELKALFLARRLRQGGNRGGNMADKLATILARRESGESLQAIALDLKMPYETVKTYAKLARREIRQSAYKV
;
A
#
# COMPACT_ATOMS: atom_id res chain seq x y z
N MET A 1 11.66 9.38 1.39
CA MET A 1 12.79 9.19 0.47
C MET A 1 12.26 9.10 -0.95
N GLY A 2 12.71 10.00 -1.81
CA GLY A 2 12.43 10.00 -3.24
C GLY A 2 13.38 9.08 -4.01
N LEU A 3 12.81 8.30 -4.93
CA LEU A 3 13.47 7.26 -5.71
C LEU A 3 13.15 7.47 -7.19
N ARG A 4 14.16 7.38 -8.05
CA ARG A 4 13.98 7.40 -9.51
C ARG A 4 14.62 6.18 -10.17
N PRO A 5 13.90 5.47 -11.06
CA PRO A 5 14.53 4.45 -11.88
C PRO A 5 15.48 5.09 -12.89
N GLN A 6 16.66 4.51 -13.07
CA GLN A 6 17.63 5.00 -14.08
C GLN A 6 17.11 4.82 -15.52
N SER A 7 16.32 3.76 -15.73
CA SER A 7 15.57 3.48 -16.94
C SER A 7 14.25 2.80 -16.57
N SER A 8 13.24 2.86 -17.44
CA SER A 8 11.96 2.19 -17.16
C SER A 8 12.21 0.71 -16.86
N CYS A 9 11.70 0.24 -15.74
CA CYS A 9 12.04 -1.08 -15.22
C CYS A 9 10.85 -1.77 -14.59
N TYR A 10 10.96 -3.10 -14.46
CA TYR A 10 9.94 -3.90 -13.82
C TYR A 10 10.43 -4.41 -12.47
N ILE A 11 9.60 -4.27 -11.45
CA ILE A 11 9.79 -4.93 -10.16
C ILE A 11 8.74 -6.03 -9.97
N LYS A 12 9.06 -7.04 -9.17
CA LYS A 12 8.08 -8.08 -8.81
C LYS A 12 6.90 -7.45 -8.06
N LYS A 13 5.68 -7.97 -8.24
CA LYS A 13 4.49 -7.49 -7.52
C LYS A 13 4.61 -7.54 -5.99
N GLN A 14 5.41 -8.48 -5.48
CA GLN A 14 5.71 -8.64 -4.05
C GLN A 14 6.97 -7.87 -3.62
N TYR A 15 7.23 -6.71 -4.22
CA TYR A 15 8.43 -5.91 -3.95
C TYR A 15 8.56 -5.48 -2.48
N GLN A 16 7.48 -5.52 -1.70
CA GLN A 16 7.48 -5.24 -0.25
C GLN A 16 8.40 -6.19 0.52
N VAL A 17 8.49 -7.45 0.10
CA VAL A 17 9.44 -8.42 0.69
C VAL A 17 10.88 -8.00 0.39
N ALA A 18 11.12 -7.49 -0.82
CA ALA A 18 12.43 -6.95 -1.23
C ALA A 18 12.79 -5.70 -0.41
N MET A 19 11.84 -4.79 -0.21
CA MET A 19 12.04 -3.57 0.58
C MET A 19 12.31 -3.88 2.04
N HIS A 20 11.59 -4.83 2.64
CA HIS A 20 11.84 -5.27 4.01
C HIS A 20 13.23 -5.89 4.15
N ALA A 21 13.61 -6.81 3.24
CA ALA A 21 14.94 -7.41 3.26
C ALA A 21 16.04 -6.37 3.02
N TRP A 22 15.84 -5.44 2.08
CA TRP A 22 16.75 -4.34 1.82
C TRP A 22 16.93 -3.47 3.07
N PHE A 23 15.85 -3.11 3.76
CA PHE A 23 15.95 -2.31 4.99
C PHE A 23 16.77 -3.01 6.07
N LEU A 24 16.53 -4.31 6.31
CA LEU A 24 17.32 -5.08 7.28
C LEU A 24 18.79 -5.21 6.86
N ASP A 25 19.09 -5.29 5.56
CA ASP A 25 20.46 -5.23 5.04
C ASP A 25 21.11 -3.85 5.28
N GLN A 26 20.34 -2.76 5.19
CA GLN A 26 20.87 -1.44 5.55
C GLN A 26 21.18 -1.35 7.05
N VAL A 27 20.33 -1.91 7.90
CA VAL A 27 20.58 -1.98 9.34
C VAL A 27 21.82 -2.83 9.63
N SER A 28 21.97 -4.00 8.99
CA SER A 28 23.07 -4.94 9.28
C SER A 28 24.45 -4.38 8.95
N ARG A 29 24.56 -3.49 7.95
CA ARG A 29 25.80 -2.79 7.59
C ARG A 29 26.32 -1.88 8.69
N VAL A 30 25.44 -1.38 9.56
CA VAL A 30 25.79 -0.53 10.69
C VAL A 30 25.83 -1.33 12.00
N SER A 31 24.83 -2.21 12.20
CA SER A 31 24.71 -3.06 13.38
C SER A 31 24.07 -4.40 13.01
N SER A 32 24.90 -5.44 12.91
CA SER A 32 24.44 -6.81 12.67
C SER A 32 23.51 -7.32 13.77
N SER A 33 23.81 -6.99 15.04
CA SER A 33 22.99 -7.37 16.19
C SER A 33 21.60 -6.75 16.16
N LEU A 34 21.49 -5.45 15.85
CA LEU A 34 20.19 -4.79 15.71
C LEU A 34 19.38 -5.41 14.56
N SER A 35 20.00 -5.67 13.41
CA SER A 35 19.33 -6.30 12.28
C SER A 35 18.79 -7.69 12.64
N GLN A 36 19.55 -8.49 13.39
CA GLN A 36 19.11 -9.80 13.86
C GLN A 36 17.91 -9.69 14.82
N ILE A 37 17.96 -8.78 15.80
CA ILE A 37 16.83 -8.52 16.70
C ILE A 37 15.58 -8.17 15.89
N LEU A 38 15.70 -7.22 14.95
CA LEU A 38 14.60 -6.79 14.08
C LEU A 38 14.10 -7.90 13.15
N HIS A 39 14.95 -8.85 12.78
CA HIS A 39 14.56 -10.01 11.97
C HIS A 39 13.78 -11.04 12.80
N ASP A 40 14.29 -11.35 14.00
CA ASP A 40 13.81 -12.46 14.84
C ASP A 40 12.59 -12.08 15.69
N GLU A 41 12.37 -10.78 15.96
CA GLU A 41 11.27 -10.30 16.79
C GLU A 41 9.89 -10.75 16.27
N GLN A 42 9.15 -11.52 17.07
CA GLN A 42 7.89 -12.13 16.63
C GLN A 42 6.63 -11.36 17.04
N GLN A 43 6.72 -10.47 18.05
CA GLN A 43 5.55 -9.72 18.56
C GLN A 43 5.21 -8.51 17.68
N GLU A 44 5.93 -7.40 17.85
CA GLU A 44 5.74 -6.17 17.08
C GLU A 44 7.10 -5.74 16.56
N LYS A 45 7.23 -5.50 15.26
CA LYS A 45 8.49 -4.97 14.71
C LYS A 45 8.64 -3.52 15.13
N ALA A 46 9.85 -3.13 15.52
CA ALA A 46 10.19 -1.75 15.89
C ALA A 46 10.25 -0.74 14.72
N PHE A 47 9.64 -1.05 13.57
CA PHE A 47 9.60 -0.18 12.40
C PHE A 47 8.39 -0.46 11.50
N THR A 48 8.08 0.49 10.61
CA THR A 48 7.15 0.27 9.49
C THR A 48 7.81 0.63 8.17
N ILE A 49 7.34 0.03 7.08
CA ILE A 49 7.74 0.39 5.71
C ILE A 49 6.46 0.54 4.91
N ALA A 50 6.22 1.73 4.35
CA ALA A 50 5.09 1.99 3.47
C ALA A 50 5.31 1.37 2.08
N ASN A 51 4.23 1.16 1.34
CA ASN A 51 4.32 0.86 -0.09
C ASN A 51 4.97 2.02 -0.85
N LEU A 52 5.54 1.72 -2.02
CA LEU A 52 5.99 2.78 -2.92
C LEU A 52 4.78 3.64 -3.31
N LYS A 53 4.93 4.96 -3.20
CA LYS A 53 3.96 5.93 -3.72
C LYS A 53 4.46 6.51 -5.03
N GLY A 54 3.55 6.80 -5.95
CA GLY A 54 3.85 7.32 -7.29
C GLY A 54 3.05 6.59 -8.36
N GLU A 55 3.33 6.88 -9.63
CA GLU A 55 2.64 6.25 -10.77
C GLU A 55 3.11 4.81 -10.96
N LEU A 56 2.58 3.90 -10.14
CA LEU A 56 2.84 2.47 -10.20
C LEU A 56 1.85 1.80 -11.16
N ARG A 57 2.34 1.37 -12.33
CA ARG A 57 1.50 0.63 -13.27
C ARG A 57 1.55 -0.86 -12.94
N GLN A 58 0.42 -1.38 -12.46
CA GLN A 58 0.27 -2.78 -12.10
C GLN A 58 0.07 -3.64 -13.37
N GLU A 59 0.89 -4.65 -13.54
CA GLU A 59 0.70 -5.75 -14.50
C GLU A 59 0.48 -7.06 -13.74
N GLU A 60 0.03 -8.14 -14.41
CA GLU A 60 -0.40 -9.40 -13.77
C GLU A 60 0.53 -9.87 -12.62
N ASN A 61 1.85 -9.83 -12.83
CA ASN A 61 2.87 -10.28 -11.86
C ASN A 61 3.99 -9.27 -11.57
N ARG A 62 3.92 -8.06 -12.14
CA ARG A 62 4.99 -7.06 -12.07
C ARG A 62 4.41 -5.67 -11.88
N VAL A 63 5.22 -4.78 -11.36
CA VAL A 63 4.93 -3.34 -11.33
C VAL A 63 5.94 -2.65 -12.22
N ASN A 64 5.45 -1.84 -13.16
CA ASN A 64 6.29 -1.05 -14.03
C ASN A 64 6.58 0.30 -13.38
N LEU A 65 7.86 0.64 -13.28
CA LEU A 65 8.36 1.93 -12.85
C LEU A 65 8.90 2.67 -14.07
N LEU A 66 8.30 3.82 -14.38
CA LEU A 66 8.63 4.59 -15.56
C LEU A 66 9.84 5.49 -15.30
N SER A 67 10.74 5.58 -16.28
CA SER A 67 11.79 6.60 -16.28
C SER A 67 11.19 8.01 -16.18
N GLY A 68 11.91 8.91 -15.54
CA GLY A 68 11.48 10.30 -15.31
C GLY A 68 10.48 10.49 -14.18
N HIS A 69 9.86 9.42 -13.65
CA HIS A 69 8.92 9.51 -12.53
C HIS A 69 9.63 9.34 -11.19
N THR A 70 9.19 10.10 -10.19
CA THR A 70 9.66 9.96 -8.81
C THR A 70 8.69 9.08 -8.03
N TYR A 71 9.25 8.12 -7.31
CA TYR A 71 8.55 7.25 -6.36
C TYR A 71 8.99 7.56 -4.94
N TYR A 72 8.12 7.36 -3.96
CA TYR A 72 8.43 7.66 -2.57
C TYR A 72 8.35 6.43 -1.69
N LEU A 73 9.41 6.19 -0.93
CA LEU A 73 9.46 5.22 0.16
C LEU A 73 9.43 5.96 1.50
N LYS A 74 8.63 5.45 2.44
CA LYS A 74 8.58 5.92 3.82
C LYS A 74 8.92 4.76 4.76
N VAL A 75 9.79 5.04 5.72
CA VAL A 75 10.13 4.15 6.84
C VAL A 75 9.90 4.94 8.12
N THR A 76 9.35 4.30 9.13
CA THR A 76 9.22 4.87 10.48
C THR A 76 9.86 3.94 11.51
N ALA A 77 10.41 4.52 12.58
CA ALA A 77 10.96 3.81 13.72
C ALA A 77 10.01 3.90 14.92
N LEU A 78 9.96 2.85 15.73
CA LEU A 78 9.18 2.76 16.96
C LEU A 78 10.05 2.55 18.20
N SER A 79 11.32 2.18 18.04
CA SER A 79 12.27 2.09 19.16
C SER A 79 13.43 3.07 18.98
N GLN A 80 14.04 3.45 20.11
CA GLN A 80 15.20 4.34 20.12
C GLN A 80 16.36 3.81 19.27
N PRO A 81 16.77 2.52 19.33
CA PRO A 81 17.86 2.01 18.48
C PRO A 81 17.59 2.18 16.98
N VAL A 82 16.35 1.93 16.53
CA VAL A 82 16.00 2.09 15.10
C VAL A 82 15.92 3.57 14.72
N ALA A 83 15.42 4.43 15.60
CA ALA A 83 15.37 5.87 15.35
C ALA A 83 16.77 6.49 15.22
N LEU A 84 17.70 6.08 16.09
CA LEU A 84 19.11 6.49 16.02
C LEU A 84 19.78 5.98 14.74
N PHE A 85 19.55 4.71 14.39
CA PHE A 85 20.00 4.16 13.11
C PHE A 85 19.50 5.01 11.92
N LEU A 86 18.21 5.32 11.85
CA LEU A 86 17.65 6.14 10.76
C LEU A 86 18.27 7.55 10.74
N HIS A 87 18.50 8.15 11.91
CA HIS A 87 19.11 9.47 12.02
C HIS A 87 20.52 9.51 11.41
N ASP A 88 21.34 8.48 11.67
CA ASP A 88 22.69 8.41 11.11
C ASP A 88 22.71 7.91 9.66
N TRP A 89 21.81 7.00 9.30
CA TRP A 89 21.66 6.49 7.95
C TRP A 89 21.30 7.59 6.94
N ILE A 90 20.44 8.56 7.31
CA ILE A 90 20.10 9.70 6.45
C ILE A 90 21.32 10.58 6.11
N LYS A 91 22.35 10.61 6.96
CA LYS A 91 23.58 11.36 6.69
C LYS A 91 24.48 10.66 5.67
N ASN A 92 24.34 9.35 5.52
CA ASN A 92 25.17 8.49 4.69
C ASN A 92 24.31 7.59 3.79
N LEU A 93 23.46 8.23 2.97
CA LEU A 93 22.56 7.50 2.07
C LEU A 93 23.36 6.75 0.99
N PRO A 94 23.01 5.48 0.69
CA PRO A 94 23.52 4.83 -0.51
C PRO A 94 23.04 5.58 -1.77
N GLU A 95 23.77 5.50 -2.88
CA GLU A 95 23.28 6.13 -4.12
C GLU A 95 22.06 5.39 -4.69
N LEU A 96 22.02 4.07 -4.51
CA LEU A 96 21.05 3.18 -5.15
C LEU A 96 20.36 2.26 -4.14
N ILE A 97 19.10 1.93 -4.44
CA ILE A 97 18.34 0.84 -3.84
C ILE A 97 18.14 -0.25 -4.88
N ASN A 98 18.47 -1.49 -4.52
CA ASN A 98 18.30 -2.64 -5.39
C ASN A 98 17.09 -3.47 -4.96
N LEU A 99 16.05 -3.51 -5.80
CA LEU A 99 14.82 -4.28 -5.58
C LEU A 99 14.73 -5.44 -6.60
N TYR A 100 15.33 -6.59 -6.27
CA TYR A 100 15.33 -7.82 -7.09
C TYR A 100 15.52 -7.60 -8.60
N GLY A 101 16.65 -7.00 -8.99
CA GLY A 101 17.07 -6.83 -10.38
C GLY A 101 16.77 -5.47 -10.99
N SER A 102 16.15 -4.55 -10.24
CA SER A 102 15.97 -3.15 -10.63
C SER A 102 16.65 -2.23 -9.62
N SER A 103 17.38 -1.24 -10.13
CA SER A 103 18.12 -0.26 -9.32
C SER A 103 17.43 1.11 -9.39
N LEU A 104 17.13 1.68 -8.23
CA LEU A 104 16.49 2.97 -8.08
C LEU A 104 17.47 3.94 -7.42
N LYS A 105 17.70 5.09 -8.05
CA LYS A 105 18.54 6.15 -7.48
C LYS A 105 17.78 6.87 -6.38
N ILE A 106 18.44 7.04 -5.23
CA ILE A 106 17.95 7.92 -4.17
C ILE A 106 18.21 9.36 -4.61
N ILE A 107 17.15 10.15 -4.78
CA ILE A 107 17.24 11.55 -5.21
C ILE A 107 17.10 12.54 -4.05
N ASP A 108 16.36 12.15 -3.02
CA ASP A 108 16.20 12.92 -1.79
C ASP A 108 15.86 12.00 -0.61
N CYS A 109 16.11 12.50 0.59
CA CYS A 109 15.56 11.92 1.80
C CYS A 109 15.22 13.04 2.77
N GLN A 110 14.03 12.96 3.38
CA GLN A 110 13.54 13.94 4.33
C GLN A 110 12.79 13.26 5.46
N VAL A 111 12.84 13.89 6.63
CA VAL A 111 12.07 13.49 7.80
C VAL A 111 10.68 14.12 7.71
N SER A 112 9.67 13.31 7.38
CA SER A 112 8.29 13.79 7.17
C SER A 112 7.42 13.80 8.43
N LEU A 113 7.82 13.06 9.47
CA LEU A 113 7.21 13.10 10.79
C LEU A 113 8.23 13.58 11.80
N LYS A 114 7.88 14.60 12.58
CA LYS A 114 8.76 15.11 13.64
C LYS A 114 9.08 13.97 14.63
N PRO A 115 10.35 13.70 14.96
CA PRO A 115 10.67 12.70 15.98
C PRO A 115 10.03 13.06 17.32
N ASN A 116 9.43 12.09 17.99
CA ASN A 116 8.85 12.23 19.33
C ASN A 116 9.23 11.03 20.19
N THR A 117 9.47 11.28 21.46
CA THR A 117 9.56 10.22 22.48
C THR A 117 8.17 9.84 22.97
N TYR A 118 8.03 8.63 23.52
CA TYR A 118 6.78 8.20 24.16
C TYR A 118 6.35 9.15 25.30
N SER A 119 7.32 9.67 26.07
CA SER A 119 7.04 10.68 27.10
C SER A 119 6.50 11.99 26.51
N GLN A 120 7.04 12.46 25.38
CA GLN A 120 6.54 13.66 24.71
C GLN A 120 5.14 13.46 24.14
N LEU A 121 4.85 12.29 23.57
CA LEU A 121 3.49 11.94 23.12
C LEU A 121 2.51 11.95 24.30
N TRP A 122 2.90 11.38 25.44
CA TRP A 122 2.08 11.36 26.66
C TRP A 122 1.89 12.75 27.27
N GLN A 123 2.92 13.60 27.29
CA GLN A 123 2.89 14.93 27.92
C GLN A 123 2.23 16.00 27.04
N LYS A 124 1.93 15.69 25.77
CA LYS A 124 1.28 16.63 24.88
C LYS A 124 -0.06 17.04 25.49
N ASN A 125 -0.16 18.31 25.89
CA ASN A 125 -1.40 18.87 26.44
C ASN A 125 -2.50 18.73 25.42
N GLN A 126 -3.51 17.94 25.76
CA GLN A 126 -4.71 17.80 24.96
C GLN A 126 -5.67 18.87 25.40
N ASP A 127 -5.34 20.12 25.05
CA ASP A 127 -6.29 21.22 25.18
C ASP A 127 -7.47 20.91 24.25
N ASN A 128 -8.54 20.44 24.88
CA ASN A 128 -9.91 20.22 24.39
C ASN A 128 -10.22 18.87 23.71
N CYS A 129 -11.46 18.44 24.00
CA CYS A 129 -12.28 17.45 23.31
C CYS A 129 -12.33 17.71 21.80
N LYS A 130 -11.26 17.35 21.09
CA LYS A 130 -11.16 17.47 19.64
C LYS A 130 -11.56 16.15 19.01
N THR A 131 -12.13 16.22 17.82
CA THR A 131 -12.34 15.04 17.00
C THR A 131 -10.99 14.52 16.49
N VAL A 132 -10.82 13.21 16.50
CA VAL A 132 -9.64 12.54 15.95
C VAL A 132 -9.94 12.14 14.53
N LYS A 133 -9.12 12.62 13.58
CA LYS A 133 -9.21 12.25 12.16
C LYS A 133 -8.01 11.41 11.78
N LEU A 134 -8.25 10.24 11.23
CA LEU A 134 -7.20 9.34 10.75
C LEU A 134 -7.51 8.92 9.31
N SER A 135 -6.46 8.83 8.50
CA SER A 135 -6.54 8.38 7.12
C SER A 135 -5.59 7.23 6.85
N PHE A 136 -6.09 6.20 6.18
CA PHE A 136 -5.44 4.94 5.86
C PHE A 136 -5.06 4.97 4.38
N VAL A 137 -3.80 5.32 4.10
CA VAL A 137 -3.30 5.60 2.75
C VAL A 137 -2.75 4.37 2.05
N THR A 138 -2.64 3.24 2.76
CA THR A 138 -2.39 1.92 2.20
C THR A 138 -3.40 0.92 2.77
N PRO A 139 -3.66 -0.21 2.09
CA PRO A 139 -4.61 -1.20 2.57
C PRO A 139 -4.34 -1.62 4.01
N THR A 140 -5.32 -1.41 4.87
CA THR A 140 -5.28 -1.68 6.31
C THR A 140 -6.22 -2.83 6.63
N SER A 141 -5.81 -3.77 7.47
CA SER A 141 -6.63 -4.95 7.77
C SER A 141 -6.35 -5.39 9.20
N PHE A 142 -7.35 -5.99 9.84
CA PHE A 142 -7.21 -6.66 11.13
C PHE A 142 -7.40 -8.18 10.96
N ARG A 143 -7.09 -8.93 12.01
CA ARG A 143 -7.44 -10.35 12.11
C ARG A 143 -8.55 -10.52 13.13
N ARG A 144 -9.64 -11.17 12.73
CA ARG A 144 -10.76 -11.49 13.63
C ARG A 144 -11.22 -12.92 13.34
N LYS A 145 -11.15 -13.79 14.35
CA LYS A 145 -11.50 -15.22 14.25
C LYS A 145 -10.86 -15.91 13.03
N GLY A 146 -9.56 -15.67 12.80
CA GLY A 146 -8.81 -16.22 11.65
C GLY A 146 -8.99 -15.50 10.32
N HIS A 147 -10.01 -14.65 10.16
CA HIS A 147 -10.33 -13.97 8.91
C HIS A 147 -9.73 -12.55 8.84
N HIS A 148 -9.61 -12.03 7.62
CA HIS A 148 -9.32 -10.62 7.39
C HIS A 148 -10.55 -9.79 7.77
N PHE A 149 -10.34 -8.74 8.55
CA PHE A 149 -11.39 -7.81 8.96
C PHE A 149 -11.05 -6.42 8.44
N PRO A 150 -11.60 -6.02 7.28
CA PRO A 150 -11.25 -4.77 6.61
C PRO A 150 -12.15 -3.61 7.07
N LEU A 151 -12.31 -3.42 8.38
CA LEU A 151 -13.13 -2.33 8.93
C LEU A 151 -12.42 -1.62 10.11
N PRO A 152 -12.35 -0.28 10.13
CA PRO A 152 -11.74 0.52 11.20
C PRO A 152 -12.67 0.67 12.41
N VAL A 153 -13.07 -0.44 13.02
CA VAL A 153 -13.82 -0.40 14.29
C VAL A 153 -12.90 0.13 15.40
N PRO A 154 -13.36 1.07 16.26
CA PRO A 154 -12.53 1.70 17.30
C PRO A 154 -11.70 0.70 18.12
N VAL A 155 -12.33 -0.34 18.66
CA VAL A 155 -11.63 -1.38 19.44
C VAL A 155 -10.47 -2.01 18.65
N SER A 156 -10.64 -2.26 17.34
CA SER A 156 -9.57 -2.81 16.50
C SER A 156 -8.44 -1.81 16.23
N LEU A 157 -8.77 -0.53 16.04
CA LEU A 157 -7.79 0.54 15.90
C LEU A 157 -6.94 0.68 17.15
N PHE A 158 -7.60 0.86 18.30
CA PHE A 158 -6.93 1.14 19.57
C PHE A 158 -6.22 -0.08 20.13
N HIS A 159 -6.71 -1.30 19.89
CA HIS A 159 -5.94 -2.51 20.18
C HIS A 159 -4.65 -2.55 19.35
N SER A 160 -4.71 -2.21 18.05
CA SER A 160 -3.52 -2.17 17.22
C SER A 160 -2.46 -1.17 17.71
N TYR A 161 -2.88 0.00 18.19
CA TYR A 161 -1.95 1.02 18.71
C TYR A 161 -1.44 0.66 20.09
N LEU A 162 -2.32 0.17 20.97
CA LEU A 162 -1.97 -0.18 22.34
C LEU A 162 -0.92 -1.29 22.39
N ARG A 163 -1.02 -2.33 21.55
CA ARG A 163 0.00 -3.38 21.50
C ARG A 163 1.41 -2.82 21.23
N ARG A 164 1.51 -1.83 20.35
CA ARG A 164 2.79 -1.18 20.00
C ARG A 164 3.24 -0.21 21.07
N TRP A 165 2.31 0.51 21.68
CA TRP A 165 2.60 1.33 22.85
C TRP A 165 3.18 0.48 23.98
N ASN A 166 2.49 -0.58 24.40
CA ASN A 166 2.92 -1.47 25.48
C ASN A 166 4.22 -2.23 25.16
N CYS A 167 4.56 -2.43 23.89
CA CYS A 167 5.80 -3.10 23.49
C CYS A 167 7.03 -2.17 23.57
N PHE A 168 6.87 -0.87 23.32
CA PHE A 168 7.99 0.06 23.16
C PHE A 168 8.02 1.20 24.20
N CYS A 169 6.97 1.39 24.98
CA CYS A 169 6.88 2.37 26.06
C CYS A 169 6.97 1.66 27.41
N ASP A 170 7.78 2.21 28.32
CA ASP A 170 7.91 1.68 29.69
C ASP A 170 6.61 1.79 30.51
N ARG A 171 5.69 2.68 30.10
CA ARG A 171 4.36 2.82 30.70
C ARG A 171 3.34 1.97 29.94
N ALA A 172 3.21 0.71 30.31
CA ALA A 172 2.18 -0.18 29.76
C ALA A 172 0.82 0.05 30.43
N PHE A 173 -0.26 -0.21 29.68
CA PHE A 173 -1.64 -0.20 30.19
C PHE A 173 -2.28 -1.58 30.02
N GLU A 174 -3.20 -1.92 30.93
CA GLU A 174 -3.99 -3.14 30.80
C GLU A 174 -4.89 -3.06 29.56
N GLN A 175 -4.87 -4.13 28.77
CA GLN A 175 -5.50 -4.14 27.47
C GLN A 175 -7.03 -4.18 27.57
N ASP A 176 -7.58 -5.19 28.24
CA ASP A 176 -9.02 -5.44 28.20
C ASP A 176 -9.83 -4.29 28.82
N PRO A 177 -9.49 -3.74 30.01
CA PRO A 177 -10.23 -2.62 30.58
C PRO A 177 -10.22 -1.36 29.70
N PHE A 178 -9.12 -1.08 29.01
CA PHE A 178 -9.06 0.05 28.09
C PHE A 178 -9.88 -0.20 26.82
N LEU A 179 -9.85 -1.42 26.27
CA LEU A 179 -10.59 -1.76 25.06
C LEU A 179 -12.10 -1.80 25.30
N ASP A 180 -12.55 -2.27 26.47
CA ASP A 180 -13.96 -2.20 26.88
C ASP A 180 -14.41 -0.74 26.98
N TRP A 181 -13.59 0.12 27.61
CA TRP A 181 -13.86 1.55 27.64
C TRP A 181 -13.90 2.18 26.25
N ILE A 182 -13.02 1.78 25.32
CA ILE A 182 -13.05 2.26 23.93
C ILE A 182 -14.36 1.86 23.24
N GLU A 183 -14.85 0.64 23.46
CA GLU A 183 -16.11 0.15 22.87
C GLU A 183 -17.31 0.98 23.33
N GLU A 184 -17.33 1.36 24.62
CA GLU A 184 -18.41 2.17 25.20
C GLU A 184 -18.30 3.66 24.89
N SER A 185 -17.07 4.17 24.77
CA SER A 185 -16.79 5.62 24.81
C SER A 185 -16.51 6.27 23.46
N VAL A 186 -16.07 5.50 22.46
CA VAL A 186 -15.63 6.07 21.17
C VAL A 186 -16.73 6.01 20.12
N ILE A 187 -17.09 7.18 19.59
CA ILE A 187 -18.13 7.35 18.58
C ILE A 187 -17.47 7.58 17.22
N ILE A 188 -17.93 6.88 16.18
CA ILE A 188 -17.58 7.18 14.79
C ILE A 188 -18.51 8.29 14.29
N LEU A 189 -17.98 9.49 14.06
CA LEU A 189 -18.75 10.63 13.55
C LEU A 189 -18.90 10.60 12.03
N ARG A 190 -17.84 10.18 11.34
CA ARG A 190 -17.77 10.18 9.88
C ARG A 190 -16.80 9.11 9.42
N HIS A 191 -17.08 8.44 8.31
CA HIS A 191 -16.11 7.60 7.63
C HIS A 191 -16.34 7.63 6.12
N GLN A 192 -15.27 7.39 5.36
CA GLN A 192 -15.33 7.15 3.93
C GLN A 192 -14.28 6.12 3.60
N LEU A 193 -14.72 4.94 3.16
CA LEU A 193 -13.88 3.75 3.08
C LEU A 193 -14.08 3.02 1.77
N ILE A 194 -13.01 2.41 1.27
CA ILE A 194 -13.03 1.48 0.15
C ILE A 194 -12.32 0.21 0.58
N SER A 195 -12.90 -0.96 0.25
CA SER A 195 -12.22 -2.23 0.43
C SER A 195 -11.35 -2.55 -0.79
N GLU A 196 -10.12 -2.97 -0.56
CA GLU A 196 -9.20 -3.41 -1.60
C GLU A 196 -8.61 -4.77 -1.24
N LYS A 197 -8.51 -5.65 -2.25
CA LYS A 197 -7.86 -6.95 -2.12
C LYS A 197 -6.49 -6.89 -2.78
N ILE A 198 -5.45 -6.99 -1.98
CA ILE A 198 -4.06 -6.96 -2.42
C ILE A 198 -3.39 -8.32 -2.24
N GLN A 199 -2.48 -8.64 -3.14
CA GLN A 199 -1.60 -9.81 -2.97
C GLN A 199 -0.43 -9.42 -2.06
N VAL A 200 -0.17 -10.22 -1.03
CA VAL A 200 0.87 -9.92 -0.04
C VAL A 200 1.80 -11.11 0.11
N ALA A 201 3.02 -10.98 -0.41
CA ALA A 201 4.11 -11.94 -0.28
C ALA A 201 3.70 -13.40 -0.62
N LYS A 202 4.45 -14.39 -0.09
CA LYS A 202 4.19 -15.83 -0.29
C LYS A 202 2.88 -16.34 0.35
N SER A 203 2.15 -15.51 1.11
CA SER A 203 1.08 -15.93 2.03
C SER A 203 -0.32 -15.42 1.65
N GLY A 204 -0.62 -15.39 0.35
CA GLY A 204 -1.97 -15.19 -0.17
C GLY A 204 -2.36 -13.73 -0.37
N SER A 205 -3.67 -13.46 -0.36
CA SER A 205 -4.24 -12.12 -0.52
C SER A 205 -4.76 -11.60 0.81
N VAL A 206 -4.58 -10.30 1.06
CA VAL A 206 -5.20 -9.59 2.18
C VAL A 206 -6.33 -8.73 1.64
N THR A 207 -7.52 -8.84 2.22
CA THR A 207 -8.57 -7.83 2.04
C THR A 207 -8.40 -6.79 3.14
N GLY A 208 -8.23 -5.53 2.75
CA GLY A 208 -8.08 -4.39 3.65
C GLY A 208 -8.96 -3.22 3.22
N PHE A 209 -8.94 -2.15 4.02
CA PHE A 209 -9.60 -0.88 3.73
C PHE A 209 -8.59 0.24 3.52
N LEU A 210 -8.99 1.22 2.73
CA LEU A 210 -8.38 2.54 2.60
C LEU A 210 -9.44 3.60 2.89
N GLY A 211 -9.00 4.84 3.11
CA GLY A 211 -9.89 5.99 3.27
C GLY A 211 -9.69 6.69 4.60
N ALA A 212 -10.73 7.29 5.15
CA ALA A 212 -10.63 8.11 6.35
C ALA A 212 -11.76 7.82 7.36
N ILE A 213 -11.46 8.07 8.63
CA ILE A 213 -12.39 8.01 9.75
C ILE A 213 -12.23 9.24 10.64
N GLU A 214 -13.35 9.72 11.18
CA GLU A 214 -13.42 10.75 12.20
C GLU A 214 -14.09 10.15 13.44
N LEU A 215 -13.38 10.24 14.56
CA LEU A 215 -13.76 9.69 15.86
C LEU A 215 -13.93 10.82 16.87
N ASN A 216 -14.77 10.59 17.87
CA ASN A 216 -14.86 11.45 19.03
C ASN A 216 -15.16 10.62 20.29
N LEU A 217 -14.95 11.22 21.46
CA LEU A 217 -15.34 10.63 22.73
C LEU A 217 -16.73 11.10 23.13
N ASP A 218 -17.52 10.21 23.72
CA ASP A 218 -18.72 10.58 24.45
C ASP A 218 -18.39 11.50 25.65
N LYS A 219 -19.33 12.34 26.07
CA LYS A 219 -19.13 13.26 27.19
C LYS A 219 -18.81 12.56 28.51
N SER A 220 -19.39 11.39 28.76
CA SER A 220 -19.15 10.61 29.97
C SER A 220 -17.74 10.04 30.03
N ALA A 221 -17.14 9.74 28.87
CA ALA A 221 -15.78 9.22 28.74
C ALA A 221 -14.73 10.18 29.32
N LEU A 222 -14.98 11.49 29.22
CA LEU A 222 -14.10 12.56 29.70
C LEU A 222 -13.89 12.54 31.22
N LYS A 223 -14.70 11.78 31.97
CA LYS A 223 -14.51 11.56 33.42
C LYS A 223 -13.31 10.66 33.71
N ASN A 224 -12.97 9.75 32.80
CA ASN A 224 -11.77 8.94 32.89
C ASN A 224 -10.61 9.65 32.18
N LEU A 225 -9.90 10.49 32.95
CA LEU A 225 -8.81 11.33 32.43
C LEU A 225 -7.65 10.50 31.87
N GLU A 226 -7.34 9.36 32.47
CA GLU A 226 -6.23 8.50 32.03
C GLU A 226 -6.52 7.87 30.67
N TYR A 227 -7.71 7.26 30.49
CA TYR A 227 -8.09 6.66 29.22
C TYR A 227 -8.38 7.69 28.14
N THR A 228 -8.88 8.87 28.53
CA THR A 228 -8.98 10.02 27.62
C THR A 228 -7.59 10.42 27.11
N GLN A 229 -6.61 10.61 28.00
CA GLN A 229 -5.23 10.93 27.63
C GLN A 229 -4.63 9.85 26.73
N LEU A 230 -4.85 8.57 27.06
CA LEU A 230 -4.36 7.43 26.30
C LEU A 230 -4.98 7.36 24.91
N PHE A 231 -6.30 7.56 24.76
CA PHE A 231 -6.99 7.58 23.46
C PHE A 231 -6.33 8.58 22.49
N TYR A 232 -6.14 9.81 22.93
CA TYR A 232 -5.55 10.85 22.09
C TYR A 232 -4.04 10.62 21.88
N THR A 233 -3.32 10.11 22.89
CA THR A 233 -1.90 9.74 22.77
C THR A 233 -1.70 8.64 21.71
N LEU A 234 -2.53 7.60 21.74
CA LEU A 234 -2.50 6.51 20.75
C LEU A 234 -2.93 7.01 19.36
N SER A 235 -3.85 7.98 19.29
CA SER A 235 -4.23 8.63 18.04
C SER A 235 -3.08 9.42 17.43
N ASP A 236 -2.26 10.08 18.25
CA ASP A 236 -1.04 10.77 17.84
C ASP A 236 0.12 9.79 17.51
N LEU A 237 0.11 8.58 18.08
CA LEU A 237 1.05 7.51 17.75
C LEU A 237 0.75 6.87 16.38
N ALA A 238 -0.52 6.81 15.97
CA ALA A 238 -0.97 6.10 14.77
C ALA A 238 -0.16 6.40 13.49
N PRO A 239 0.25 7.66 13.18
CA PRO A 239 1.08 7.94 12.00
C PRO A 239 2.50 7.36 12.04
N TYR A 240 3.03 7.07 13.23
CA TYR A 240 4.34 6.47 13.41
C TYR A 240 4.28 4.95 13.29
N CYS A 241 3.28 4.33 13.91
CA CYS A 241 3.21 2.87 14.03
C CYS A 241 2.35 2.19 12.96
N GLY A 242 1.55 2.96 12.23
CA GLY A 242 0.54 2.43 11.34
C GLY A 242 -0.53 1.61 12.08
N THR A 243 -1.46 1.06 11.31
CA THR A 243 -2.66 0.41 11.80
C THR A 243 -2.75 -1.03 11.30
N GLY A 244 -3.20 -1.95 12.15
CA GLY A 244 -3.49 -3.33 11.77
C GLY A 244 -2.23 -4.21 11.68
N HIS A 245 -2.24 -5.18 10.77
CA HIS A 245 -1.13 -6.14 10.58
C HIS A 245 -0.31 -5.88 9.32
N LYS A 246 0.91 -6.42 9.31
CA LYS A 246 1.88 -6.33 8.20
C LYS A 246 2.34 -4.91 7.86
N THR A 247 2.43 -4.03 8.85
CA THR A 247 3.00 -2.68 8.72
C THR A 247 4.48 -2.64 8.29
N PRO A 248 5.33 -3.65 8.56
CA PRO A 248 6.67 -3.73 7.97
C PRO A 248 6.68 -4.11 6.49
N PHE A 249 5.53 -4.50 5.93
CA PHE A 249 5.39 -5.01 4.56
C PHE A 249 4.42 -4.16 3.71
N GLY A 250 4.39 -2.84 3.94
CA GLY A 250 3.67 -1.91 3.07
C GLY A 250 2.20 -1.68 3.42
N LEU A 251 1.66 -2.30 4.47
CA LEU A 251 0.25 -2.17 4.86
C LEU A 251 0.07 -1.19 6.01
N GLY A 252 -1.15 -0.72 6.22
CA GLY A 252 -1.49 -0.01 7.44
C GLY A 252 -0.89 1.39 7.60
N GLU A 253 -0.25 1.95 6.57
CA GLU A 253 0.23 3.33 6.64
C GLU A 253 -0.94 4.27 6.96
N THR A 254 -0.80 4.97 8.07
CA THR A 254 -1.81 5.87 8.64
C THR A 254 -1.24 7.28 8.71
N VAL A 255 -2.08 8.29 8.50
CA VAL A 255 -1.74 9.70 8.65
C VAL A 255 -2.84 10.40 9.45
N SER A 256 -2.46 11.38 10.26
CA SER A 256 -3.42 12.23 10.98
C SER A 256 -4.11 13.18 10.01
N GLY A 257 -5.39 13.44 10.20
CA GLY A 257 -6.21 14.30 9.34
C GLY A 257 -7.17 13.51 8.45
N TRP A 258 -7.96 14.26 7.67
CA TRP A 258 -8.90 13.72 6.70
C TRP A 258 -8.33 13.84 5.29
N PHE A 259 -7.74 12.76 4.81
CA PHE A 259 -7.15 12.61 3.50
C PHE A 259 -7.76 11.38 2.86
N LEU A 260 -8.44 11.59 1.75
CA LEU A 260 -8.81 10.47 0.90
C LEU A 260 -7.59 10.18 0.04
N PRO A 261 -7.17 8.90 -0.10
CA PRO A 261 -6.24 8.56 -1.15
C PRO A 261 -6.76 9.18 -2.45
N GLU A 262 -5.89 9.73 -3.29
CA GLU A 262 -6.27 9.92 -4.68
C GLU A 262 -6.77 8.57 -5.13
N MET A 263 -8.10 8.49 -5.26
CA MET A 263 -8.70 7.40 -5.96
C MET A 263 -8.07 7.58 -7.33
N SER A 264 -7.17 6.67 -7.73
CA SER A 264 -7.16 6.28 -9.13
C SER A 264 -8.63 6.19 -9.44
N PRO A 265 -9.19 7.07 -10.30
CA PRO A 265 -10.62 7.04 -10.57
C PRO A 265 -10.92 5.57 -10.71
N PHE A 266 -11.91 5.04 -9.98
CA PHE A 266 -12.43 3.73 -10.33
C PHE A 266 -12.52 3.82 -11.82
N ILE A 267 -11.58 3.19 -12.53
CA ILE A 267 -11.59 3.37 -13.94
C ILE A 267 -12.77 2.49 -14.20
N THR A 268 -13.93 3.16 -14.38
CA THR A 268 -15.16 2.50 -14.74
C THR A 268 -14.69 1.50 -15.77
N PRO A 269 -14.85 0.19 -15.60
CA PRO A 269 -14.07 -0.77 -16.39
C PRO A 269 -14.04 -0.40 -17.87
N ASN A 270 -15.16 0.16 -18.35
CA ASN A 270 -15.34 0.82 -19.63
C ASN A 270 -14.34 1.94 -20.01
N GLN A 271 -14.03 2.93 -19.16
CA GLN A 271 -13.06 4.00 -19.46
C GLN A 271 -11.62 3.45 -19.65
N SER A 272 -11.19 2.48 -18.84
CA SER A 272 -9.86 1.83 -18.99
C SER A 272 -9.84 0.93 -20.21
N ILE A 273 -10.94 0.19 -20.44
CA ILE A 273 -11.08 -0.70 -21.59
C ILE A 273 -11.04 0.11 -22.88
N THR A 274 -11.71 1.27 -22.99
CA THR A 274 -11.67 2.07 -24.22
C THR A 274 -10.28 2.63 -24.51
N GLU A 275 -9.56 3.14 -23.51
CA GLU A 275 -8.18 3.60 -23.66
C GLU A 275 -7.25 2.44 -24.06
N ARG A 276 -7.40 1.29 -23.40
CA ARG A 276 -6.63 0.07 -23.69
C ARG A 276 -6.94 -0.49 -25.08
N ILE A 277 -8.20 -0.47 -25.51
CA ILE A 277 -8.60 -0.82 -26.88
C ILE A 277 -7.90 0.09 -27.86
N THR A 278 -7.83 1.39 -27.58
CA THR A 278 -7.22 2.38 -28.47
C THR A 278 -5.72 2.14 -28.61
N GLU A 279 -5.02 1.89 -27.50
CA GLU A 279 -3.60 1.53 -27.48
C GLU A 279 -3.32 0.23 -28.25
N LEU A 280 -4.07 -0.84 -27.94
CA LEU A 280 -3.92 -2.13 -28.59
C LEU A 280 -4.26 -2.06 -30.09
N LYS A 281 -5.28 -1.29 -30.47
CA LYS A 281 -5.65 -1.05 -31.86
C LYS A 281 -4.50 -0.35 -32.59
N ALA A 282 -3.90 0.68 -32.00
CA ALA A 282 -2.75 1.38 -32.59
C ALA A 282 -1.56 0.42 -32.82
N LEU A 283 -1.24 -0.42 -31.85
CA LEU A 283 -0.19 -1.45 -31.97
C LEU A 283 -0.48 -2.45 -33.09
N PHE A 284 -1.71 -2.96 -33.14
CA PHE A 284 -2.16 -3.93 -34.15
C PHE A 284 -2.26 -3.33 -35.55
N LEU A 285 -2.59 -2.05 -35.69
CA LEU A 285 -2.60 -1.32 -36.96
C LEU A 285 -1.19 -1.03 -37.46
N ALA A 286 -0.31 -0.51 -36.59
CA ALA A 286 1.08 -0.21 -36.94
C ALA A 286 1.83 -1.43 -37.49
N ARG A 287 1.53 -2.63 -36.95
CA ARG A 287 2.10 -3.88 -37.44
C ARG A 287 1.59 -4.28 -38.83
N ARG A 288 0.31 -4.08 -39.11
CA ARG A 288 -0.32 -4.45 -40.39
C ARG A 288 0.06 -3.50 -41.52
N LEU A 289 0.28 -2.22 -41.21
CA LEU A 289 0.83 -1.25 -42.17
C LEU A 289 2.24 -1.66 -42.63
N ARG A 290 3.07 -2.21 -41.74
CA ARG A 290 4.40 -2.76 -42.10
C ARG A 290 4.35 -4.04 -42.94
N GLN A 291 3.18 -4.69 -43.06
CA GLN A 291 2.98 -5.94 -43.82
C GLN A 291 2.18 -5.74 -45.12
N GLY A 292 1.96 -4.49 -45.56
CA GLY A 292 1.47 -4.20 -46.92
C GLY A 292 -0.02 -4.43 -47.18
N GLY A 293 -0.89 -4.46 -46.17
CA GLY A 293 -2.32 -4.74 -46.34
C GLY A 293 -3.26 -3.62 -45.88
N ASN A 294 -3.93 -2.94 -46.82
CA ASN A 294 -4.90 -1.85 -46.55
C ASN A 294 -6.29 -2.35 -46.04
N ARG A 295 -6.39 -3.62 -45.60
CA ARG A 295 -7.64 -4.29 -45.14
C ARG A 295 -7.60 -4.75 -43.68
N GLY A 296 -6.68 -4.23 -42.88
CA GLY A 296 -6.37 -4.73 -41.52
C GLY A 296 -7.19 -4.17 -40.35
N GLY A 297 -8.04 -3.15 -40.57
CA GLY A 297 -8.69 -2.39 -39.50
C GLY A 297 -9.66 -3.20 -38.63
N ASN A 298 -10.61 -3.90 -39.26
CA ASN A 298 -11.64 -4.67 -38.55
C ASN A 298 -11.06 -5.82 -37.70
N MET A 299 -9.93 -6.40 -38.11
CA MET A 299 -9.27 -7.45 -37.35
C MET A 299 -8.49 -6.87 -36.16
N ALA A 300 -7.81 -5.73 -36.36
CA ALA A 300 -7.13 -5.02 -35.28
C ALA A 300 -8.12 -4.61 -34.17
N ASP A 301 -9.29 -4.13 -34.56
CA ASP A 301 -10.38 -3.78 -33.63
C ASP A 301 -10.84 -4.99 -32.81
N LYS A 302 -11.15 -6.11 -33.47
CA LYS A 302 -11.59 -7.32 -32.77
C LYS A 302 -10.53 -7.85 -31.81
N LEU A 303 -9.26 -7.86 -32.21
CA LEU A 303 -8.16 -8.30 -31.35
C LEU A 303 -7.96 -7.36 -30.15
N ALA A 304 -8.02 -6.04 -30.38
CA ALA A 304 -7.89 -5.04 -29.32
C ALA A 304 -9.02 -5.15 -28.30
N THR A 305 -10.27 -5.21 -28.76
CA THR A 305 -11.46 -5.34 -27.90
C THR A 305 -11.46 -6.61 -27.08
N ILE A 306 -11.20 -7.77 -27.72
CA ILE A 306 -11.19 -9.05 -27.00
C ILE A 306 -10.06 -9.09 -25.97
N LEU A 307 -8.87 -8.61 -26.33
CA LEU A 307 -7.73 -8.67 -25.42
C LEU A 307 -7.88 -7.67 -24.26
N ALA A 308 -8.29 -6.43 -24.51
CA ALA A 308 -8.53 -5.43 -23.47
C ALA A 308 -9.57 -5.92 -22.45
N ARG A 309 -10.69 -6.49 -22.91
CA ARG A 309 -11.72 -7.06 -22.04
C ARG A 309 -11.26 -8.30 -21.29
N ARG A 310 -10.36 -9.09 -21.90
CA ARG A 310 -9.77 -10.23 -21.21
C ARG A 310 -8.77 -9.80 -20.13
N GLU A 311 -8.00 -8.74 -20.37
CA GLU A 311 -7.08 -8.14 -19.40
C GLU A 311 -7.82 -7.46 -18.24
N SER A 312 -9.02 -6.92 -18.48
CA SER A 312 -9.88 -6.35 -17.43
C SER A 312 -10.61 -7.40 -16.57
N GLY A 313 -10.46 -8.69 -16.89
CA GLY A 313 -10.98 -9.80 -16.08
C GLY A 313 -12.26 -10.46 -16.61
N GLU A 314 -12.81 -10.03 -17.76
CA GLU A 314 -13.99 -10.68 -18.33
C GLU A 314 -13.69 -12.11 -18.82
N SER A 315 -14.68 -13.00 -18.68
CA SER A 315 -14.58 -14.38 -19.19
C SER A 315 -14.70 -14.41 -20.72
N LEU A 316 -14.05 -15.37 -21.37
CA LEU A 316 -14.17 -15.54 -22.82
C LEU A 316 -15.62 -15.85 -23.23
N GLN A 317 -16.39 -16.51 -22.36
CA GLN A 317 -17.81 -16.77 -22.54
C GLN A 317 -18.63 -15.47 -22.54
N ALA A 318 -18.37 -14.57 -21.58
CA ALA A 318 -19.05 -13.26 -21.51
C ALA A 318 -18.71 -12.39 -22.74
N ILE A 319 -17.44 -12.36 -23.15
CA ILE A 319 -17.00 -11.63 -24.34
C ILE A 319 -17.63 -12.21 -25.62
N ALA A 320 -17.73 -13.54 -25.74
CA ALA A 320 -18.34 -14.20 -26.88
C ALA A 320 -19.84 -13.90 -27.00
N LEU A 321 -20.55 -13.94 -25.87
CA LEU A 321 -21.97 -13.59 -25.80
C LEU A 321 -22.21 -12.14 -26.23
N ASP A 322 -21.44 -11.20 -25.69
CA ASP A 322 -21.60 -9.77 -25.96
C ASP A 322 -21.26 -9.39 -27.40
N LEU A 323 -20.14 -9.94 -27.93
CA LEU A 323 -19.72 -9.68 -29.30
C LEU A 323 -20.49 -10.50 -30.35
N LYS A 324 -21.44 -11.35 -29.91
CA LYS A 324 -22.21 -12.28 -30.77
C LYS A 324 -21.29 -13.12 -31.67
N MET A 325 -20.22 -13.65 -31.10
CA MET A 325 -19.23 -14.50 -31.79
C MET A 325 -19.16 -15.88 -31.16
N PRO A 326 -18.84 -16.93 -31.94
CA PRO A 326 -18.57 -18.25 -31.38
C PRO A 326 -17.43 -18.22 -30.36
N TYR A 327 -17.58 -18.94 -29.26
CA TYR A 327 -16.57 -19.01 -28.19
C TYR A 327 -15.17 -19.40 -28.71
N GLU A 328 -15.09 -20.39 -29.61
CA GLU A 328 -13.82 -20.82 -30.20
C GLU A 328 -13.16 -19.72 -31.05
N THR A 329 -13.94 -18.85 -31.70
CA THR A 329 -13.43 -17.68 -32.41
C THR A 329 -12.81 -16.66 -31.45
N VAL A 330 -13.51 -16.34 -30.36
CA VAL A 330 -13.02 -15.39 -29.34
C VAL A 330 -11.76 -15.91 -28.66
N LYS A 331 -11.73 -17.21 -28.32
CA LYS A 331 -10.56 -17.89 -27.77
C LYS A 331 -9.37 -17.86 -28.73
N THR A 332 -9.61 -18.09 -30.02
CA THR A 332 -8.58 -18.01 -31.06
C THR A 332 -8.03 -16.59 -31.18
N TYR A 333 -8.90 -15.58 -31.16
CA TYR A 333 -8.50 -14.17 -31.28
C TYR A 333 -7.74 -13.70 -30.04
N ALA A 334 -8.14 -14.10 -28.85
CA ALA A 334 -7.39 -13.82 -27.62
C ALA A 334 -5.97 -14.43 -27.67
N LYS A 335 -5.84 -15.67 -28.15
CA LYS A 335 -4.54 -16.34 -28.32
C LYS A 335 -3.67 -15.64 -29.37
N LEU A 336 -4.27 -15.24 -30.49
CA LEU A 336 -3.58 -14.50 -31.56
C LEU A 336 -3.10 -13.13 -31.07
N ALA A 337 -3.96 -12.35 -30.42
CA ALA A 337 -3.64 -11.04 -29.87
C ALA A 337 -2.46 -11.11 -28.88
N ARG A 338 -2.47 -12.08 -27.95
CA ARG A 338 -1.37 -12.30 -27.00
C ARG A 338 -0.06 -12.68 -27.70
N ARG A 339 -0.12 -13.55 -28.70
CA ARG A 339 1.06 -13.94 -29.49
C ARG A 339 1.65 -12.73 -30.22
N GLU A 340 0.79 -11.87 -30.77
CA GLU A 340 1.22 -10.67 -31.47
C GLU A 340 1.97 -9.70 -30.54
N ILE A 341 1.46 -9.44 -29.34
CA ILE A 341 2.14 -8.59 -28.33
C ILE A 341 3.43 -9.23 -27.83
N ARG A 342 3.45 -10.54 -27.62
CA ARG A 342 4.67 -11.22 -27.15
C ARG A 342 5.79 -11.07 -28.18
N GLN A 343 5.49 -11.15 -29.47
CA GLN A 343 6.49 -11.02 -30.53
C GLN A 343 7.00 -9.57 -30.72
N SER A 344 6.25 -8.54 -30.30
CA SER A 344 6.76 -7.16 -30.29
C SER A 344 7.74 -6.90 -29.14
N ALA A 345 7.61 -7.61 -28.01
CA ALA A 345 8.51 -7.48 -26.87
C ALA A 345 9.92 -8.09 -27.10
N TYR A 346 10.12 -8.90 -28.15
CA TYR A 346 11.40 -9.52 -28.51
C TYR A 346 12.08 -8.91 -29.74
N LYS A 347 11.55 -7.80 -30.28
CA LYS A 347 12.11 -7.09 -31.46
C LYS A 347 12.65 -5.70 -31.12
N VAL A 348 12.97 -5.44 -29.85
CA VAL A 348 13.71 -4.26 -29.40
C VAL A 348 15.13 -4.67 -29.08
#